data_AF-A0A351YVZ5-F1
#
_entry.id   AF-A0A351YVZ5-F1
#
_cell.length_a   1.000
_cell.length_b   1.000
_cell.length_c   1.000
_cell.angle_alpha   90.00
_cell.angle_beta   90.00
_cell.angle_gamma   90.00
#
_symmetry.space_group_name_H-M   'P 1'
#
loop_
_entity.id
_entity.type
_entity.pdbx_description
1 polymer ?
#
loop_
_entity_poly.entity_id
_entity_poly.type
_entity_poly.pdbx_seq_one_letter_code
_entity_poly.pdbx_strand_id
1 'polypeptide(L)'
;MEFFDDKIMKVIYNASGYEKEKDVRVRDFLHFVYTNDPKEDDFSVRLTQRVEKLKQNEQFREVYAAMDLREMDIRREALAEGMHLGFCKGKIQGVMEGAIDSAVIAVREFNIAPQLAAQKMNAPLDKVMEKLGRPYNSPQANCQPV
;
A
#
# COMPACT_ATOMS: atom_id res chain seq x y z
N MET A 1 17.97 34.61 -11.75
CA MET A 1 16.71 35.21 -11.27
C MET A 1 15.99 35.70 -12.52
N GLU A 2 15.00 34.94 -12.99
CA GLU A 2 14.32 35.22 -14.27
C GLU A 2 13.24 36.28 -14.04
N PHE A 3 13.32 37.37 -14.81
CA PHE A 3 12.39 38.49 -14.76
C PHE A 3 11.27 38.26 -15.79
N PHE A 4 10.03 38.14 -15.31
CA PHE A 4 8.83 38.23 -16.15
C PHE A 4 8.41 39.71 -16.20
N ASP A 5 8.18 40.25 -17.40
CA ASP A 5 7.85 41.67 -17.66
C ASP A 5 6.37 42.00 -17.36
N ASP A 6 5.84 41.43 -16.28
CA ASP A 6 4.44 41.56 -15.86
C ASP A 6 4.23 42.62 -14.77
N LYS A 7 5.29 43.35 -14.36
CA LYS A 7 5.31 44.26 -13.20
C LYS A 7 4.88 43.59 -11.88
N ILE A 8 4.91 42.26 -11.81
CA ILE A 8 4.52 41.49 -10.63
C ILE A 8 5.79 41.07 -9.89
N MET A 9 5.90 41.46 -8.62
CA MET A 9 6.93 40.91 -7.74
C MET A 9 6.50 39.53 -7.25
N LYS A 10 7.20 38.48 -7.70
CA LYS A 10 6.97 37.10 -7.25
C LYS A 10 7.83 36.82 -6.04
N VAL A 11 7.20 36.48 -4.92
CA VAL A 11 7.88 36.05 -3.69
C VAL A 11 7.69 34.55 -3.53
N ILE A 12 8.79 33.82 -3.42
CA ILE A 12 8.80 32.36 -3.33
C ILE A 12 9.30 31.98 -1.93
N TYR A 13 8.47 31.25 -1.19
CA TYR A 13 8.80 30.76 0.15
C TYR A 13 9.00 29.25 0.15
N ASN A 14 9.94 28.78 0.97
CA ASN A 14 10.08 27.35 1.24
C ASN A 14 9.24 26.97 2.46
N ALA A 15 8.11 26.28 2.23
CA ALA A 15 7.22 25.84 3.30
C ALA A 15 7.90 24.89 4.29
N SER A 16 8.73 23.94 3.84
CA SER A 16 9.41 23.00 4.75
C SER A 16 10.52 23.65 5.58
N GLY A 17 10.93 24.87 5.22
CA GLY A 17 11.95 25.66 5.90
C GLY A 17 11.39 26.73 6.82
N TYR A 18 10.12 26.66 7.21
CA TYR A 18 9.40 27.70 7.95
C TYR A 18 10.16 28.17 9.21
N GLU A 19 10.87 27.29 9.91
CA GLU A 19 11.62 27.63 11.14
C GLU A 19 12.69 28.72 10.94
N LYS A 20 13.17 28.90 9.71
CA LYS A 20 14.19 29.91 9.36
C LYS A 20 13.58 31.28 9.05
N GLU A 21 12.26 31.38 8.95
CA GLU A 21 11.56 32.62 8.64
C GLU A 21 11.52 33.55 9.86
N LYS A 22 11.84 34.82 9.62
CA LYS A 22 11.94 35.84 10.67
C LYS A 22 10.58 36.44 11.00
N ASP A 23 9.72 36.64 9.99
CA ASP A 23 8.36 37.12 10.23
C ASP A 23 7.52 36.00 10.84
N VAL A 24 7.02 36.23 12.05
CA VAL A 24 6.22 35.27 12.81
C VAL A 24 4.98 34.84 12.04
N ARG A 25 4.27 35.78 11.40
CA ARG A 25 3.03 35.47 10.66
C ARG A 25 3.31 34.63 9.43
N VAL A 26 4.39 34.93 8.72
CA VAL A 26 4.78 34.15 7.54
C VAL A 26 5.25 32.77 7.98
N ARG A 27 6.06 32.67 9.04
CA ARG A 27 6.49 31.39 9.62
C ARG A 27 5.30 30.52 10.00
N ASP A 28 4.35 31.07 10.73
CA ASP A 28 3.20 30.31 11.24
C ASP A 28 2.28 29.87 10.10
N PHE A 29 2.11 30.72 9.07
CA PHE A 29 1.40 30.33 7.85
C PHE A 29 2.15 29.24 7.05
N LEU A 30 3.48 29.33 6.91
CA LEU A 30 4.27 28.30 6.25
C LEU A 30 4.26 26.97 7.02
N HIS A 31 4.24 27.03 8.36
CA HIS A 31 4.02 25.85 9.20
C HIS A 31 2.67 25.21 8.91
N PHE A 32 1.59 26.01 8.85
CA PHE A 32 0.27 25.52 8.51
C PHE A 32 0.24 24.88 7.11
N VAL A 33 0.86 25.50 6.10
CA VAL A 33 0.94 24.93 4.75
C VAL A 33 1.70 23.60 4.72
N TYR A 34 2.76 23.45 5.53
CA TYR A 34 3.57 22.24 5.56
C TYR A 34 2.94 21.10 6.37
N THR A 35 2.28 21.41 7.49
CA THR A 35 1.77 20.39 8.44
C THR A 35 0.26 20.20 8.40
N ASN A 36 -0.48 21.12 7.77
CA ASN A 36 -1.93 21.23 7.82
C ASN A 36 -2.49 21.47 9.24
N ASP A 37 -1.66 21.91 10.19
CA ASP A 37 -2.04 22.28 11.55
C ASP A 37 -2.02 23.81 11.72
N PRO A 38 -3.19 24.46 11.92
CA PRO A 38 -3.29 25.91 12.03
C PRO A 38 -2.74 26.47 13.36
N LYS A 39 -2.44 25.61 14.36
CA LYS A 39 -1.99 26.04 15.69
C LYS A 39 -2.88 27.15 16.28
N GLU A 40 -2.28 28.14 16.95
CA GLU A 40 -2.92 29.33 17.51
C GLU A 40 -2.91 30.53 16.54
N ASP A 41 -2.53 30.36 15.27
CA ASP A 41 -2.54 31.44 14.28
C ASP A 41 -3.98 31.77 13.86
N ASP A 42 -4.44 32.97 14.23
CA ASP A 42 -5.80 33.46 13.93
C ASP A 42 -6.09 33.42 12.42
N PHE A 43 -5.10 33.73 11.56
CA PHE A 43 -5.32 33.70 10.12
C PHE A 43 -5.61 32.28 9.62
N SER A 44 -4.75 31.32 9.96
CA SER A 44 -4.88 29.92 9.54
C SER A 44 -6.13 29.26 10.12
N VAL A 45 -6.50 29.57 11.37
CA VAL A 45 -7.74 29.10 11.98
C VAL A 45 -8.97 29.62 11.23
N ARG A 46 -9.05 30.93 10.96
CA ARG A 46 -10.18 31.51 10.22
C ARG A 46 -10.25 30.99 8.79
N LEU A 47 -9.10 30.79 8.14
CA LEU A 47 -9.03 30.21 6.79
C LEU A 47 -9.60 28.79 6.80
N THR A 48 -9.16 27.96 7.75
CA THR A 48 -9.65 26.59 7.93
C THR A 48 -11.17 26.56 8.13
N GLN A 49 -11.69 27.38 9.04
CA GLN A 49 -13.14 27.49 9.28
C GLN A 49 -13.91 27.93 8.04
N ARG A 50 -13.35 28.85 7.23
CA ARG A 50 -14.00 29.32 6.01
C ARG A 50 -14.01 28.26 4.93
N VAL A 51 -12.93 27.49 4.79
CA VAL A 51 -12.86 26.35 3.88
C VAL A 51 -13.87 25.28 4.29
N GLU A 52 -13.97 24.94 5.59
CA GLU A 52 -14.95 23.97 6.08
C GLU A 52 -16.40 24.43 5.84
N LYS A 53 -16.70 25.71 6.03
CA LYS A 53 -18.01 26.28 5.67
C LYS A 53 -18.29 26.18 4.17
N LEU A 54 -17.28 26.41 3.32
CA LEU A 54 -17.41 26.28 1.86
C LEU A 54 -17.63 24.83 1.42
N LYS A 55 -16.99 23.85 2.05
CA LYS A 55 -17.25 22.42 1.80
C LYS A 55 -18.71 22.04 2.05
N GLN A 56 -19.35 22.69 3.03
CA GLN A 56 -20.76 22.46 3.36
C GLN A 56 -21.74 23.17 2.40
N ASN A 57 -21.29 24.16 1.62
CA ASN A 57 -22.12 24.87 0.65
C ASN A 57 -22.43 23.96 -0.55
N GLU A 58 -23.72 23.75 -0.85
CA GLU A 58 -24.19 22.86 -1.92
C GLU A 58 -23.59 23.18 -3.29
N GLN A 59 -23.41 24.46 -3.64
CA GLN A 59 -22.84 24.85 -4.93
C GLN A 59 -21.36 24.46 -5.09
N PHE A 60 -20.59 24.51 -4.00
CA PHE A 60 -19.18 24.10 -4.01
C PHE A 60 -18.99 22.62 -3.75
N ARG A 61 -20.00 21.95 -3.17
CA ARG A 61 -19.99 20.53 -2.89
C ARG A 61 -19.88 19.69 -4.16
N GLU A 62 -20.48 20.12 -5.27
CA GLU A 62 -20.34 19.43 -6.57
C GLU A 62 -18.91 19.47 -7.10
N VAL A 63 -18.24 20.63 -7.02
CA VAL A 63 -16.86 20.81 -7.48
C VAL A 63 -15.87 20.07 -6.58
N TYR A 64 -16.12 20.07 -5.26
CA TYR A 64 -15.30 19.34 -4.29
C TYR A 64 -15.49 17.82 -4.44
N ALA A 65 -16.74 17.37 -4.59
CA ALA A 65 -17.04 15.97 -4.88
C ALA A 65 -16.37 15.51 -6.18
N ALA A 66 -16.33 16.37 -7.21
CA ALA A 66 -15.63 16.06 -8.46
C ALA A 66 -14.12 15.89 -8.29
N MET A 67 -13.49 16.60 -7.34
CA MET A 67 -12.07 16.39 -7.01
C MET A 67 -11.86 15.01 -6.35
N ASP A 68 -12.78 14.58 -5.50
CA ASP A 68 -12.74 13.27 -4.83
C ASP A 68 -13.00 12.10 -5.82
N LEU A 69 -13.72 12.32 -6.93
CA LEU A 69 -14.04 11.25 -7.89
C LEU A 69 -12.81 10.52 -8.42
N ARG A 70 -11.72 11.23 -8.75
CA ARG A 70 -10.49 10.59 -9.23
C ARG A 70 -9.85 9.70 -8.17
N GLU A 71 -9.84 10.13 -6.92
CA GLU A 71 -9.30 9.34 -5.82
C GLU A 71 -10.19 8.12 -5.52
N MET A 72 -11.51 8.28 -5.63
CA MET A 72 -12.47 7.19 -5.51
C MET A 72 -12.31 6.15 -6.63
N ASP A 73 -12.08 6.59 -7.87
CA ASP A 73 -11.84 5.69 -9.01
C ASP A 73 -10.55 4.90 -8.83
N ILE A 74 -9.44 5.57 -8.47
CA ILE A 74 -8.16 4.90 -8.15
C ILE A 74 -8.35 3.88 -7.02
N ARG A 75 -9.06 4.25 -5.95
CA ARG A 75 -9.32 3.35 -4.82
C ARG A 75 -10.15 2.14 -5.24
N ARG A 76 -11.16 2.35 -6.09
CA ARG A 76 -12.02 1.27 -6.60
C ARG A 76 -11.21 0.30 -7.46
N GLU A 77 -10.37 0.81 -8.35
CA GLU A 77 -9.48 0.00 -9.18
C GLU A 77 -8.50 -0.80 -8.32
N ALA A 78 -7.81 -0.14 -7.37
CA ALA A 78 -6.88 -0.80 -6.47
C ALA A 78 -7.55 -1.90 -5.62
N LEU A 79 -8.78 -1.67 -5.13
CA LEU A 79 -9.55 -2.68 -4.40
C LEU A 79 -9.91 -3.87 -5.31
N ALA A 80 -10.34 -3.61 -6.54
CA ALA A 80 -10.67 -4.66 -7.50
C ALA A 80 -9.45 -5.52 -7.85
N GLU A 81 -8.31 -4.90 -8.11
CA GLU A 81 -7.04 -5.59 -8.35
C GLU A 81 -6.60 -6.41 -7.13
N GLY A 82 -6.68 -5.82 -5.94
CA GLY A 82 -6.34 -6.49 -4.68
C GLY A 82 -7.21 -7.72 -4.43
N MET A 83 -8.52 -7.62 -4.64
CA MET A 83 -9.45 -8.76 -4.52
C MET A 83 -9.12 -9.85 -5.54
N HIS A 84 -8.89 -9.50 -6.80
CA HIS A 84 -8.57 -10.46 -7.84
C HIS A 84 -7.25 -11.20 -7.57
N LEU A 85 -6.20 -10.46 -7.19
CA LEU A 85 -4.90 -11.02 -6.82
C LEU A 85 -5.02 -11.92 -5.59
N GLY A 86 -5.74 -11.47 -4.57
CA GLY A 86 -6.00 -12.24 -3.35
C GLY A 86 -6.74 -13.54 -3.64
N PHE A 87 -7.77 -13.49 -4.47
CA PHE A 87 -8.52 -14.68 -4.90
C PHE A 87 -7.63 -15.68 -5.66
N CYS A 88 -6.83 -15.21 -6.63
CA CYS A 88 -5.93 -16.07 -7.39
C CYS A 88 -4.87 -16.72 -6.51
N LYS A 89 -4.21 -15.93 -5.63
CA LYS A 89 -3.23 -16.45 -4.67
C LYS A 89 -3.86 -17.45 -3.72
N GLY A 90 -5.03 -17.14 -3.16
CA GLY A 90 -5.76 -18.02 -2.26
C GLY A 90 -6.15 -19.34 -2.92
N LYS A 91 -6.60 -19.32 -4.18
CA LYS A 91 -6.93 -20.55 -4.93
C LYS A 91 -5.71 -21.43 -5.14
N ILE A 92 -4.58 -20.85 -5.55
CA ILE A 92 -3.32 -21.60 -5.78
C ILE A 92 -2.82 -22.18 -4.45
N GLN A 93 -2.80 -21.37 -3.39
CA GLN A 93 -2.38 -21.80 -2.07
C GLN A 93 -3.26 -22.93 -1.52
N GLY A 94 -4.58 -22.80 -1.61
CA GLY A 94 -5.52 -23.83 -1.15
C GLY A 94 -5.38 -25.15 -1.90
N VAL A 95 -5.19 -25.11 -3.23
CA VAL A 95 -4.91 -26.32 -4.03
C VAL A 95 -3.61 -26.98 -3.59
N MET A 96 -2.56 -26.18 -3.35
CA MET A 96 -1.25 -26.69 -2.95
C MET A 96 -1.28 -27.27 -1.52
N GLU A 97 -1.95 -26.59 -0.58
CA GLU A 97 -2.14 -27.10 0.78
C GLU A 97 -2.93 -28.41 0.80
N GLY A 98 -4.01 -28.50 0.02
CA GLY A 98 -4.80 -29.74 -0.11
C GLY A 98 -4.01 -30.90 -0.71
N ALA A 99 -3.13 -30.63 -1.69
CA ALA A 99 -2.22 -31.61 -2.25
C ALA A 99 -1.21 -32.12 -1.20
N ILE A 100 -0.64 -31.21 -0.41
CA ILE A 100 0.29 -31.56 0.68
C ILE A 100 -0.44 -32.41 1.73
N ASP A 101 -1.63 -32.01 2.17
CA ASP A 101 -2.39 -32.76 3.17
C ASP A 101 -2.79 -34.15 2.68
N SER A 102 -3.21 -34.27 1.42
CA SER A 102 -3.51 -35.56 0.80
C SER A 102 -2.27 -36.47 0.76
N ALA A 103 -1.10 -35.91 0.46
CA ALA A 103 0.16 -36.66 0.49
C ALA A 103 0.54 -37.10 1.93
N VAL A 104 0.32 -36.25 2.93
CA VAL A 104 0.55 -36.59 4.34
C VAL A 104 -0.39 -37.70 4.81
N ILE A 105 -1.67 -37.64 4.44
CA ILE A 105 -2.68 -38.68 4.73
C ILE A 105 -2.25 -40.01 4.08
N ALA A 106 -1.85 -39.99 2.81
CA ALA A 106 -1.33 -41.16 2.09
C ALA A 106 -0.15 -41.84 2.81
N VAL A 107 0.76 -41.04 3.37
CA VAL A 107 1.90 -41.55 4.15
C VAL A 107 1.46 -42.15 5.48
N ARG A 108 0.57 -41.46 6.22
CA ARG A 108 0.19 -41.85 7.58
C ARG A 108 -0.79 -43.03 7.61
N GLU A 109 -1.78 -43.04 6.73
CA GLU A 109 -2.88 -44.02 6.78
C GLU A 109 -2.63 -45.22 5.87
N PHE A 110 -2.03 -44.98 4.69
CA PHE A 110 -1.84 -46.02 3.68
C PHE A 110 -0.39 -46.52 3.60
N ASN A 111 0.48 -46.02 4.51
CA ASN A 111 1.90 -46.40 4.62
C ASN A 111 2.67 -46.26 3.29
N ILE A 112 2.27 -45.29 2.45
CA ILE A 112 2.90 -45.00 1.16
C ILE A 112 4.22 -44.25 1.41
N ALA A 113 5.25 -44.55 0.63
CA ALA A 113 6.52 -43.84 0.69
C ALA A 113 6.32 -42.32 0.45
N PRO A 114 6.88 -41.41 1.26
CA PRO A 114 6.66 -39.96 1.16
C PRO A 114 6.96 -39.37 -0.22
N GLN A 115 8.02 -39.86 -0.88
CA GLN A 115 8.40 -39.44 -2.23
C GLN A 115 7.32 -39.79 -3.26
N LEU A 116 6.76 -41.01 -3.16
CA LEU A 116 5.72 -41.47 -4.05
C LEU A 116 4.39 -40.75 -3.80
N ALA A 117 4.05 -40.52 -2.52
CA ALA A 117 2.85 -39.76 -2.16
C ALA A 117 2.92 -38.31 -2.67
N ALA A 118 4.05 -37.62 -2.47
CA ALA A 118 4.26 -36.27 -2.97
C ALA A 118 4.18 -36.21 -4.51
N GLN A 119 4.80 -37.17 -5.20
CA GLN A 119 4.75 -37.26 -6.66
C GLN A 119 3.32 -37.51 -7.17
N LYS A 120 2.57 -38.42 -6.55
CA LYS A 120 1.21 -38.78 -6.98
C LYS A 120 0.19 -37.67 -6.71
N MET A 121 0.37 -36.93 -5.62
CA MET A 121 -0.51 -35.82 -5.25
C MET A 121 -0.06 -34.48 -5.82
N ASN A 122 1.04 -34.46 -6.60
CA ASN A 122 1.65 -33.25 -7.14
C ASN A 122 1.95 -32.18 -6.07
N ALA A 123 2.45 -32.65 -4.92
CA ALA A 123 2.79 -31.83 -3.78
C ALA A 123 4.31 -31.64 -3.66
N PRO A 124 4.79 -30.48 -3.21
CA PRO A 124 6.22 -30.28 -2.95
C PRO A 124 6.67 -31.19 -1.79
N LEU A 125 7.64 -32.07 -2.08
CA LEU A 125 8.12 -33.09 -1.15
C LEU A 125 8.66 -32.47 0.15
N ASP A 126 9.36 -31.35 0.04
CA ASP A 126 9.93 -30.61 1.15
C ASP A 126 8.85 -30.20 2.17
N LYS A 127 7.71 -29.67 1.70
CA LYS A 127 6.56 -29.29 2.55
C LYS A 127 5.82 -30.49 3.13
N VAL A 128 5.74 -31.58 2.38
CA VAL A 128 5.17 -32.84 2.88
C VAL A 128 6.05 -33.40 4.02
N MET A 129 7.37 -33.39 3.86
CA MET A 129 8.32 -33.86 4.87
C MET A 129 8.35 -32.94 6.10
N GLU A 130 8.24 -31.62 5.91
CA GLU A 130 8.08 -30.62 6.97
C GLU A 130 6.83 -30.93 7.82
N LYS A 131 5.66 -31.12 7.21
CA LYS A 131 4.42 -31.50 7.93
C LYS A 131 4.49 -32.89 8.59
N LEU A 132 5.33 -33.78 8.10
CA LEU A 132 5.60 -35.09 8.70
C LEU A 132 6.65 -35.03 9.82
N GLY A 133 7.29 -33.88 10.06
CA GLY A 133 8.36 -33.72 11.05
C GLY A 133 9.62 -34.52 10.72
N ARG A 134 9.84 -34.85 9.44
CA ARG A 134 10.99 -35.66 8.99
C ARG A 134 12.07 -34.74 8.42
N PRO A 135 13.36 -34.98 8.72
CA PRO A 135 14.44 -34.22 8.11
C PRO A 135 14.46 -34.49 6.60
N TYR A 136 14.48 -33.42 5.81
CA TYR A 136 14.59 -33.50 4.36
C TYR A 136 15.74 -32.60 3.91
N ASN A 137 16.79 -33.22 3.37
CA ASN A 137 17.82 -32.51 2.65
C ASN A 137 17.36 -32.40 1.21
N SER A 138 17.06 -31.18 0.76
CA SER A 138 16.79 -30.94 -0.65
C SER A 138 17.97 -31.44 -1.48
N PRO A 139 17.74 -32.07 -2.65
CA PRO A 139 18.83 -32.32 -3.58
C PRO A 139 19.49 -30.98 -3.88
N GLN A 140 20.76 -30.81 -3.50
CA GLN A 140 21.52 -29.62 -3.87
C GLN A 140 21.44 -29.49 -5.39
N ALA A 141 20.85 -28.39 -5.87
CA ALA A 141 20.89 -28.07 -7.27
C ALA A 141 22.38 -27.92 -7.64
N ASN A 142 22.92 -28.92 -8.34
CA ASN A 142 24.25 -28.83 -8.94
C ASN A 142 24.19 -27.75 -10.03
N CYS A 143 24.38 -26.50 -9.62
CA CYS A 143 24.78 -25.43 -10.52
C CYS A 143 26.21 -25.75 -10.97
N GLN A 144 26.35 -26.57 -12.01
CA GLN A 144 27.59 -26.55 -12.77
C GLN A 144 27.62 -25.24 -13.56
N PRO A 145 28.65 -24.39 -13.39
CA PRO A 145 28.79 -23.19 -14.21
C PRO A 145 29.01 -23.62 -15.66
N VAL A 146 28.21 -23.04 -16.56
CA VAL A 146 28.37 -23.14 -18.02
C VAL A 146 29.56 -22.29 -18.44
#